data_AF-A0A9X2G555-F1
#
_entry.id   AF-A0A9X2G555-F1
#
_cell.length_a   1.000
_cell.length_b   1.000
_cell.length_c   1.000
_cell.angle_alpha   90.00
_cell.angle_beta   90.00
_cell.angle_gamma   90.00
#
_symmetry.space_group_name_H-M   'P 1'
#
loop_
_entity.id
_entity.type
_entity.pdbx_description
1 polymer ?
#
loop_
_entity_poly.entity_id
_entity_poly.type
_entity_poly.pdbx_seq_one_letter_code
_entity_poly.pdbx_strand_id
1 'polypeptide(L)'
;MWTYDLVAKDHPTGPFVMAACRGLDVLLGATPGPVRSALPAAAGLTAHTLGVTVLSRGEVHGTTRPVAGGVAAGTVAGAVAAAVTAPATTTRTARWTAAAAAAAYAAAALPGQVRAAAEPTAAHARTATRSGIQAMVPLQAAWAARAGGLGTTALLAGVAAAGYGLRLLGRARRRAGVSIT
;
A
#
# COMPACT_ATOMS: atom_id res chain seq x y z
N MET A 1 -18.85 -6.42 3.30
CA MET A 1 -19.08 -5.08 3.90
C MET A 1 -20.01 -5.20 5.11
N TRP A 2 -21.24 -5.70 4.98
CA TRP A 2 -22.18 -5.84 6.11
C TRP A 2 -21.60 -6.54 7.35
N THR A 3 -20.99 -7.72 7.21
CA THR A 3 -20.37 -8.42 8.35
C THR A 3 -19.20 -7.68 8.98
N TYR A 4 -18.42 -6.93 8.18
CA TYR A 4 -17.34 -6.09 8.70
C TYR A 4 -17.89 -4.91 9.50
N ASP A 5 -18.86 -4.18 8.92
CA ASP A 5 -19.42 -2.97 9.51
C ASP A 5 -20.25 -3.26 10.77
N LEU A 6 -20.87 -4.43 10.86
CA LEU A 6 -21.78 -4.80 11.94
C LEU A 6 -21.14 -5.62 13.06
N VAL A 7 -20.08 -6.38 12.79
CA VAL A 7 -19.53 -7.35 13.75
C VAL A 7 -18.04 -7.18 13.97
N ALA A 8 -17.27 -7.01 12.89
CA ALA A 8 -15.83 -7.16 12.98
C ALA A 8 -15.07 -5.85 13.30
N LYS A 9 -15.57 -4.67 12.93
CA LYS A 9 -14.82 -3.40 13.06
C LYS A 9 -14.44 -3.05 14.50
N ASP A 10 -15.25 -3.47 15.47
CA ASP A 10 -15.05 -3.22 16.89
C ASP A 10 -14.25 -4.34 17.57
N HIS A 11 -13.99 -5.44 16.85
CA HIS A 11 -13.29 -6.62 17.34
C HIS A 11 -11.83 -6.67 16.85
N PRO A 12 -10.90 -7.32 17.57
CA PRO A 12 -9.53 -7.56 17.11
C PRO A 12 -9.40 -8.22 15.73
N THR A 13 -10.47 -8.88 15.25
CA THR A 13 -10.53 -9.55 13.95
C THR A 13 -10.85 -8.61 12.77
N GLY A 14 -11.28 -7.37 13.01
CA GLY A 14 -11.63 -6.39 11.98
C GLY A 14 -10.58 -6.24 10.87
N PRO A 15 -9.28 -6.09 11.18
CA PRO A 15 -8.22 -6.02 10.17
C PRO A 15 -8.18 -7.21 9.22
N PHE A 16 -8.42 -8.42 9.70
CA PHE A 16 -8.41 -9.63 8.88
C PHE A 16 -9.61 -9.70 7.93
N VAL A 17 -10.79 -9.31 8.41
CA VAL A 17 -12.01 -9.29 7.59
C VAL A 17 -11.88 -8.26 6.46
N MET A 18 -11.39 -7.05 6.77
CA MET A 18 -11.20 -6.04 5.72
C MET A 18 -10.13 -6.46 4.71
N ALA A 19 -9.02 -7.02 5.17
CA ALA A 19 -7.98 -7.55 4.31
C ALA A 19 -8.52 -8.65 3.38
N ALA A 20 -9.30 -9.60 3.91
CA ALA A 20 -9.93 -10.65 3.14
C ALA A 20 -10.90 -10.09 2.08
N CYS A 21 -11.74 -9.12 2.44
CA CYS A 21 -12.61 -8.46 1.45
C CYS A 21 -11.81 -7.85 0.30
N ARG A 22 -10.74 -7.10 0.60
CA ARG A 22 -9.90 -6.48 -0.45
C ARG A 22 -9.15 -7.51 -1.29
N GLY A 23 -8.72 -8.62 -0.70
CA GLY A 23 -8.15 -9.74 -1.45
C GLY A 23 -9.16 -10.36 -2.41
N LEU A 24 -10.39 -10.59 -1.95
CA LEU A 24 -11.46 -11.15 -2.77
C LEU A 24 -11.87 -10.20 -3.91
N ASP A 25 -11.89 -8.88 -3.69
CA ASP A 25 -12.16 -7.89 -4.74
C ASP A 25 -11.17 -8.00 -5.91
N VAL A 26 -9.89 -8.28 -5.61
CA VAL A 26 -8.85 -8.50 -6.64
C VAL A 26 -9.12 -9.78 -7.44
N LEU A 27 -9.51 -10.85 -6.75
CA LEU A 27 -9.84 -12.12 -7.41
C LEU A 27 -11.09 -12.00 -8.26
N LEU A 28 -12.10 -11.26 -7.79
CA LEU A 28 -13.30 -10.94 -8.55
C LEU A 28 -12.96 -10.12 -9.81
N GLY A 29 -12.10 -9.11 -9.67
CA GLY A 29 -11.63 -8.31 -10.81
C GLY A 29 -10.83 -9.09 -11.85
N ALA A 30 -10.33 -10.28 -11.51
CA ALA A 30 -9.64 -11.17 -12.45
C ALA A 30 -10.61 -12.00 -13.32
N THR A 31 -11.91 -12.03 -13.02
CA THR A 31 -12.89 -12.81 -13.80
C THR A 31 -13.36 -12.09 -15.06
N PRO A 32 -13.59 -12.81 -16.19
CA PRO A 32 -13.57 -14.27 -16.36
C PRO A 32 -12.17 -14.87 -16.64
N GLY A 33 -11.11 -14.08 -16.48
CA GLY A 33 -9.73 -14.50 -16.70
C GLY A 33 -9.17 -15.48 -15.64
N PRO A 34 -7.88 -15.84 -15.76
CA PRO A 34 -7.25 -16.86 -14.92
C PRO A 34 -7.02 -16.37 -13.48
N VAL A 35 -7.96 -16.67 -12.58
CA VAL A 35 -7.89 -16.30 -11.15
C VAL A 35 -6.57 -16.71 -10.49
N ARG A 36 -5.99 -17.86 -10.88
CA ARG A 36 -4.71 -18.35 -10.34
C ARG A 36 -3.54 -17.38 -10.56
N SER A 37 -3.50 -16.66 -11.69
CA SER A 37 -2.44 -15.68 -11.95
C SER A 37 -2.59 -14.40 -11.13
N ALA A 38 -3.79 -14.13 -10.60
CA ALA A 38 -4.09 -12.99 -9.74
C ALA A 38 -3.80 -13.27 -8.25
N LEU A 39 -3.59 -14.53 -7.85
CA LEU A 39 -3.31 -14.90 -6.45
C LEU A 39 -2.14 -14.10 -5.82
N PRO A 40 -0.99 -13.89 -6.49
CA PRO A 40 0.10 -13.10 -5.91
C PRO A 40 -0.31 -11.63 -5.65
N ALA A 41 -1.06 -11.03 -6.57
CA ALA A 41 -1.55 -9.67 -6.42
C ALA A 41 -2.60 -9.57 -5.30
N ALA A 42 -3.51 -10.53 -5.23
CA ALA A 42 -4.51 -10.61 -4.17
C ALA A 42 -3.85 -10.77 -2.79
N ALA A 43 -2.85 -11.64 -2.67
CA ALA A 43 -2.09 -11.82 -1.43
C ALA A 43 -1.32 -10.54 -1.03
N GLY A 44 -0.66 -9.88 -2.00
CA GLY A 44 0.06 -8.63 -1.75
C GLY A 44 -0.86 -7.49 -1.26
N LEU A 45 -2.03 -7.33 -1.88
CA LEU A 45 -3.02 -6.34 -1.48
C LEU A 45 -3.66 -6.68 -0.13
N THR A 46 -3.97 -7.96 0.11
CA THR A 46 -4.46 -8.44 1.41
C THR A 46 -3.48 -8.12 2.53
N ALA A 47 -2.19 -8.47 2.35
CA ALA A 47 -1.15 -8.23 3.35
C ALA A 47 -0.94 -6.73 3.61
N HIS A 48 -0.91 -5.92 2.55
CA HIS A 48 -0.79 -4.47 2.69
C HIS A 48 -2.01 -3.86 3.40
N THR A 49 -3.23 -4.24 3.02
CA THR A 49 -4.46 -3.81 3.69
C THR A 49 -4.45 -4.20 5.16
N LEU A 50 -4.08 -5.43 5.49
CA LEU A 50 -3.97 -5.87 6.89
C LEU A 50 -3.03 -4.95 7.66
N GLY A 51 -1.82 -4.69 7.13
CA GLY A 51 -0.83 -3.84 7.78
C GLY A 51 -1.30 -2.40 8.01
N VAL A 52 -1.92 -1.77 7.00
CA VAL A 52 -2.48 -0.42 7.13
C VAL A 52 -3.62 -0.39 8.14
N THR A 53 -4.47 -1.41 8.15
CA THR A 53 -5.61 -1.46 9.07
C THR A 53 -5.16 -1.64 10.52
N VAL A 54 -4.17 -2.49 10.76
CA VAL A 54 -3.59 -2.68 12.10
C VAL A 54 -2.93 -1.38 12.57
N LEU A 55 -2.17 -0.68 11.72
CA LEU A 55 -1.60 0.63 12.04
C LEU A 55 -2.67 1.68 12.37
N SER A 56 -3.78 1.67 11.62
CA SER A 56 -4.89 2.62 11.80
C SER A 56 -5.53 2.55 13.19
N ARG A 57 -5.49 1.37 13.84
CA ARG A 57 -5.97 1.23 15.24
C ARG A 57 -5.13 2.05 16.23
N GLY A 58 -3.85 2.26 15.93
CA GLY A 58 -2.94 3.05 16.75
C GLY A 58 -3.09 4.57 16.59
N GLU A 59 -4.02 5.05 15.77
CA GLU A 59 -4.14 6.48 15.49
C GLU A 59 -4.67 7.32 16.65
N VAL A 60 -5.37 6.72 17.61
CA VAL A 60 -5.88 7.45 18.78
C VAL A 60 -4.91 7.37 19.94
N HIS A 61 -4.49 6.15 20.29
CA HIS A 61 -3.73 5.87 21.51
C HIS A 61 -2.25 5.54 21.28
N GLY A 62 -1.79 5.53 20.03
CA GLY A 62 -0.45 5.06 19.67
C GLY A 62 -0.43 3.60 19.27
N THR A 63 0.68 3.19 18.66
CA THR A 63 0.93 1.81 18.22
C THR A 63 1.98 1.16 19.11
N THR A 64 2.49 0.00 18.75
CA THR A 64 3.60 -0.66 19.44
C THR A 64 4.76 -0.93 18.48
N ARG A 65 5.98 -1.03 19.01
CA ARG A 65 7.17 -1.36 18.22
C ARG A 65 7.01 -2.67 17.43
N PRO A 66 6.50 -3.77 18.03
CA PRO A 66 6.30 -5.03 17.31
C PRO A 66 5.29 -4.89 16.16
N VAL A 67 4.21 -4.14 16.36
CA VAL A 67 3.18 -3.91 15.32
C VAL A 67 3.76 -3.11 14.17
N ALA A 68 4.33 -1.93 14.44
CA ALA A 68 4.87 -1.07 13.40
C ALA A 68 6.08 -1.72 12.68
N GLY A 69 6.94 -2.42 13.42
CA GLY A 69 8.05 -3.19 12.87
C GLY A 69 7.59 -4.36 12.00
N GLY A 70 6.55 -5.10 12.43
CA GLY A 70 5.95 -6.16 11.63
C GLY A 70 5.35 -5.66 10.32
N VAL A 71 4.66 -4.52 10.34
CA VAL A 71 4.13 -3.91 9.11
C VAL A 71 5.25 -3.39 8.20
N ALA A 72 6.33 -2.83 8.75
CA ALA A 72 7.50 -2.44 7.97
C ALA A 72 8.16 -3.64 7.29
N ALA A 73 8.38 -4.74 8.03
CA ALA A 73 8.90 -5.98 7.47
C ALA A 73 7.99 -6.56 6.38
N GLY A 74 6.68 -6.56 6.60
CA GLY A 74 5.69 -6.98 5.61
C GLY A 74 5.72 -6.12 4.34
N THR A 75 5.94 -4.81 4.49
CA THR A 75 6.10 -3.88 3.35
C THR A 75 7.35 -4.20 2.54
N VAL A 76 8.49 -4.44 3.19
CA VAL A 76 9.72 -4.88 2.51
C VAL A 76 9.50 -6.20 1.78
N ALA A 77 8.94 -7.20 2.47
CA ALA A 77 8.67 -8.51 1.87
C ALA A 77 7.74 -8.41 0.66
N GLY A 78 6.67 -7.61 0.76
CA GLY A 78 5.74 -7.36 -0.35
C GLY A 78 6.39 -6.65 -1.53
N ALA A 79 7.25 -5.66 -1.29
CA ALA A 79 7.99 -4.96 -2.34
C ALA A 79 8.96 -5.91 -3.07
N VAL A 80 9.71 -6.72 -2.32
CA VAL A 80 10.60 -7.75 -2.88
C VAL A 80 9.78 -8.75 -3.70
N ALA A 81 8.69 -9.29 -3.15
CA ALA A 81 7.84 -10.24 -3.84
C ALA A 81 7.30 -9.68 -5.17
N ALA A 82 6.81 -8.44 -5.19
CA ALA A 82 6.32 -7.80 -6.41
C ALA A 82 7.42 -7.62 -7.46
N ALA A 83 8.66 -7.34 -7.04
CA ALA A 83 9.79 -7.12 -7.94
C ALA A 83 10.37 -8.42 -8.53
N VAL A 84 10.48 -9.50 -7.73
CA VAL A 84 11.26 -10.69 -8.10
C VAL A 84 10.42 -11.86 -8.61
N THR A 85 9.10 -11.88 -8.36
CA THR A 85 8.25 -13.03 -8.71
C THR A 85 7.63 -12.93 -10.11
N ALA A 86 8.14 -12.05 -10.97
CA ALA A 86 7.63 -11.89 -12.33
C ALA A 86 7.80 -13.18 -13.15
N PRO A 87 6.78 -13.62 -13.90
CA PRO A 87 6.89 -14.77 -14.79
C PRO A 87 8.08 -14.68 -15.76
N ALA A 88 8.61 -15.84 -16.15
CA ALA A 88 9.69 -15.95 -17.14
C ALA A 88 9.32 -15.30 -18.49
N THR A 89 8.03 -15.28 -18.82
CA THR A 89 7.44 -14.68 -20.03
C THR A 89 7.30 -13.15 -19.97
N THR A 90 7.49 -12.52 -18.80
CA THR A 90 7.40 -11.07 -18.65
C THR A 90 8.58 -10.38 -19.36
N THR A 91 8.28 -9.35 -20.16
CA THR A 91 9.30 -8.56 -20.88
C THR A 91 10.26 -7.86 -19.92
N ARG A 92 11.49 -7.58 -20.38
CA ARG A 92 12.49 -6.84 -19.58
C ARG A 92 11.95 -5.49 -19.09
N THR A 93 11.24 -4.76 -19.94
CA THR A 93 10.61 -3.48 -19.59
C THR A 93 9.55 -3.64 -18.50
N ALA A 94 8.70 -4.66 -18.59
CA ALA A 94 7.69 -4.96 -17.58
C ALA A 94 8.31 -5.35 -16.22
N ARG A 95 9.46 -6.03 -16.22
CA ARG A 95 10.21 -6.34 -14.99
C ARG A 95 10.80 -5.10 -14.33
N TRP A 96 11.45 -4.23 -15.11
CA TRP A 96 12.02 -2.99 -14.57
C TRP A 96 10.94 -2.03 -14.08
N THR A 97 9.82 -1.93 -14.78
CA THR A 97 8.67 -1.12 -14.33
C THR A 97 8.05 -1.69 -13.05
N ALA A 98 7.93 -3.01 -12.92
CA ALA A 98 7.49 -3.64 -11.67
C ALA A 98 8.45 -3.36 -10.51
N ALA A 99 9.76 -3.47 -10.74
CA ALA A 99 10.78 -3.16 -9.73
C ALA A 99 10.76 -1.68 -9.32
N ALA A 100 10.63 -0.76 -10.28
CA ALA A 100 10.54 0.67 -10.01
C ALA A 100 9.27 1.03 -9.22
N ALA A 101 8.12 0.44 -9.59
CA ALA A 101 6.87 0.62 -8.86
C ALA A 101 6.93 0.02 -7.45
N ALA A 102 7.56 -1.14 -7.27
CA ALA A 102 7.80 -1.75 -5.97
C ALA A 102 8.73 -0.90 -5.09
N ALA A 103 9.76 -0.29 -5.68
CA ALA A 103 10.62 0.67 -4.99
C ALA A 103 9.85 1.93 -4.59
N ALA A 104 9.00 2.47 -5.46
CA ALA A 104 8.14 3.60 -5.14
C ALA A 104 7.15 3.28 -4.01
N TYR A 105 6.59 2.06 -4.01
CA TYR A 105 5.76 1.54 -2.92
C TYR A 105 6.51 1.54 -1.59
N ALA A 106 7.70 0.92 -1.56
CA ALA A 106 8.53 0.86 -0.36
C ALA A 106 8.93 2.27 0.13
N ALA A 107 9.37 3.14 -0.77
CA ALA A 107 9.76 4.52 -0.46
C ALA A 107 8.61 5.36 0.09
N ALA A 108 7.37 5.11 -0.37
CA ALA A 108 6.19 5.79 0.14
C ALA A 108 5.80 5.29 1.54
N ALA A 109 5.87 3.99 1.80
CA ALA A 109 5.35 3.38 3.03
C ALA A 109 6.37 3.34 4.19
N LEU A 110 7.59 2.89 3.92
CA LEU A 110 8.58 2.53 4.96
C LEU A 110 8.96 3.68 5.90
N PRO A 111 9.21 4.93 5.43
CA PRO A 111 9.67 5.98 6.33
C PRO A 111 8.68 6.26 7.47
N GLY A 112 7.37 6.21 7.19
CA GLY A 112 6.33 6.37 8.21
C GLY A 112 6.29 5.21 9.18
N GLN A 113 6.37 3.98 8.66
CA GLN A 113 6.33 2.75 9.47
C GLN A 113 7.57 2.61 10.38
N VAL A 114 8.76 2.94 9.87
CA VAL A 114 10.01 2.92 10.65
C VAL A 114 9.96 3.97 11.76
N ARG A 115 9.46 5.18 11.49
CA ARG A 115 9.28 6.21 12.53
C ARG A 115 8.29 5.76 13.60
N ALA A 116 7.20 5.12 13.22
CA ALA A 116 6.24 4.56 14.15
C ALA A 116 6.81 3.37 14.95
N ALA A 117 7.76 2.62 14.40
CA ALA A 117 8.45 1.55 15.11
C ALA A 117 9.50 2.08 16.10
N ALA A 118 10.20 3.16 15.74
CA ALA A 118 11.16 3.82 16.62
C ALA A 118 10.43 4.52 17.79
N GLU A 119 9.39 5.30 17.47
CA GLU A 119 8.64 6.14 18.39
C GLU A 119 7.12 5.89 18.24
N PRO A 120 6.52 4.96 19.01
CA PRO A 120 5.16 4.42 18.79
C PRO A 120 3.98 5.34 19.14
N THR A 121 4.06 6.63 18.82
CA THR A 121 3.02 7.61 19.12
C THR A 121 1.84 7.56 18.14
N ALA A 122 0.69 8.10 18.58
CA ALA A 122 -0.51 8.25 17.76
C ALA A 122 -0.24 9.08 16.47
N ALA A 123 0.58 10.11 16.57
CA ALA A 123 0.94 10.96 15.43
C ALA A 123 1.76 10.21 14.36
N HIS A 124 2.71 9.36 14.79
CA HIS A 124 3.46 8.52 13.86
C HIS A 124 2.59 7.42 13.27
N ALA A 125 1.70 6.80 14.06
CA ALA A 125 0.71 5.84 13.54
C ALA A 125 -0.17 6.47 12.44
N ARG A 126 -0.77 7.65 12.67
CA ARG A 126 -1.55 8.39 11.65
C ARG A 126 -0.75 8.69 10.39
N THR A 127 0.51 9.09 10.56
CA THR A 127 1.40 9.39 9.44
C THR A 127 1.70 8.12 8.63
N ALA A 128 1.98 7.01 9.31
CA ALA A 128 2.25 5.71 8.70
C ALA A 128 1.00 5.13 8.00
N THR A 129 -0.19 5.23 8.60
CA THR A 129 -1.44 4.83 7.93
C THR A 129 -1.67 5.66 6.69
N ARG A 130 -1.55 7.00 6.80
CA ARG A 130 -1.73 7.91 5.68
C ARG A 130 -0.77 7.58 4.54
N SER A 131 0.51 7.37 4.83
CA SER A 131 1.49 7.03 3.80
C SER A 131 1.24 5.64 3.22
N GLY A 132 0.81 4.68 4.04
CA GLY A 132 0.38 3.34 3.62
C GLY A 132 -0.78 3.38 2.62
N ILE A 133 -1.87 4.09 2.93
CA ILE A 133 -3.01 4.28 2.01
C ILE A 133 -2.53 4.82 0.65
N GLN A 134 -1.58 5.74 0.66
CA GLN A 134 -1.05 6.36 -0.55
C GLN A 134 -0.11 5.42 -1.32
N ALA A 135 0.56 4.50 -0.62
CA ALA A 135 1.43 3.49 -1.21
C ALA A 135 0.64 2.38 -1.92
N MET A 136 -0.68 2.30 -1.75
CA MET A 136 -1.53 1.34 -2.47
C MET A 136 -1.41 1.46 -4.00
N VAL A 137 -1.38 2.68 -4.54
CA VAL A 137 -1.31 2.92 -5.99
C VAL A 137 -0.01 2.37 -6.61
N PRO A 138 1.19 2.71 -6.11
CA PRO A 138 2.42 2.11 -6.64
C PRO A 138 2.50 0.59 -6.39
N LEU A 139 1.89 0.06 -5.32
CA LEU A 139 1.78 -1.39 -5.12
C LEU A 139 0.95 -2.05 -6.23
N GLN A 140 -0.22 -1.49 -6.55
CA GLN A 140 -1.06 -1.95 -7.64
C GLN A 140 -0.34 -1.86 -9.00
N ALA A 141 0.42 -0.77 -9.23
CA ALA A 141 1.23 -0.61 -10.43
C ALA A 141 2.31 -1.69 -10.54
N ALA A 142 2.96 -2.06 -9.43
CA ALA A 142 3.96 -3.12 -9.40
C ALA A 142 3.37 -4.47 -9.80
N TRP A 143 2.22 -4.83 -9.23
CA TRP A 143 1.52 -6.09 -9.58
C TRP A 143 0.97 -6.10 -11.01
N ALA A 144 0.49 -4.95 -11.51
CA ALA A 144 0.04 -4.82 -12.90
C ALA A 144 1.20 -4.96 -13.90
N ALA A 145 2.33 -4.31 -13.64
CA ALA A 145 3.53 -4.40 -14.46
C ALA A 145 4.08 -5.82 -14.49
N ARG A 146 4.11 -6.49 -13.32
CA ARG A 146 4.50 -7.89 -13.19
C ARG A 146 3.66 -8.81 -14.08
N ALA A 147 2.36 -8.54 -14.18
CA ALA A 147 1.42 -9.28 -15.03
C ALA A 147 1.50 -8.92 -16.53
N GLY A 148 2.34 -7.95 -16.92
CA GLY A 148 2.50 -7.50 -18.31
C GLY A 148 1.54 -6.37 -18.73
N GLY A 149 0.71 -5.86 -17.81
CA GLY A 149 -0.26 -4.80 -18.08
C GLY A 149 0.37 -3.40 -18.11
N LEU A 150 1.17 -3.10 -19.13
CA LEU A 150 1.89 -1.82 -19.23
C LEU A 150 0.96 -0.61 -19.34
N GLY A 151 -0.18 -0.73 -20.04
CA GLY A 151 -1.18 0.34 -20.12
C GLY A 151 -1.78 0.69 -18.75
N THR A 152 -2.19 -0.33 -17.99
CA THR A 152 -2.67 -0.17 -16.61
C THR A 152 -1.59 0.40 -15.70
N THR A 153 -0.34 -0.04 -15.87
CA THR A 153 0.82 0.46 -15.12
C THR A 153 1.04 1.94 -15.38
N ALA A 154 1.01 2.37 -16.64
CA ALA A 154 1.19 3.76 -17.03
C ALA A 154 0.07 4.65 -16.46
N LEU A 155 -1.18 4.19 -16.51
CA LEU A 155 -2.32 4.88 -15.90
C LEU A 155 -2.10 5.07 -14.39
N LEU A 156 -1.75 4.00 -13.67
CA LEU A 156 -1.52 4.05 -12.22
C LEU A 156 -0.31 4.92 -11.86
N ALA A 157 0.76 4.88 -12.65
CA ALA A 157 1.92 5.75 -12.49
C ALA A 157 1.53 7.22 -12.69
N GLY A 158 0.70 7.53 -13.69
CA GLY A 158 0.15 8.86 -13.91
C GLY A 158 -0.67 9.36 -12.72
N VAL A 159 -1.54 8.53 -12.16
CA VAL A 159 -2.33 8.86 -10.94
C VAL A 159 -1.41 9.11 -9.74
N ALA A 160 -0.39 8.27 -9.54
CA ALA A 160 0.58 8.43 -8.46
C ALA A 160 1.39 9.73 -8.62
N ALA A 161 1.86 10.03 -9.82
CA ALA A 161 2.61 11.24 -10.13
C ALA A 161 1.76 12.50 -9.94
N ALA A 162 0.51 12.51 -10.42
CA ALA A 162 -0.43 13.61 -10.21
C ALA A 162 -0.70 13.83 -8.71
N GLY A 163 -0.95 12.75 -7.97
CA GLY A 163 -1.13 12.80 -6.52
C GLY A 163 0.09 13.34 -5.77
N TYR A 164 1.30 13.00 -6.20
CA TYR A 164 2.55 13.53 -5.64
C TYR A 164 2.73 15.02 -5.96
N GLY A 165 2.51 15.41 -7.23
CA GLY A 165 2.61 16.80 -7.69
C GLY A 165 1.67 17.74 -6.94
N LEU A 166 0.40 17.35 -6.78
CA LEU A 166 -0.59 18.13 -6.01
C LEU A 166 -0.15 18.38 -4.56
N ARG A 167 0.54 17.42 -3.94
CA ARG A 167 1.05 17.58 -2.57
C ARG A 167 2.25 18.50 -2.49
N LEU A 168 3.16 18.43 -3.46
CA LEU A 168 4.28 19.38 -3.53
C LEU A 168 3.76 20.80 -3.68
N LEU A 169 2.77 21.01 -4.56
CA LEU A 169 2.10 22.30 -4.72
C LEU A 169 1.41 22.75 -3.43
N GLY A 170 0.70 21.86 -2.74
CA GLY A 170 0.07 22.16 -1.45
C GLY A 170 1.08 22.53 -0.35
N ARG A 171 2.24 21.86 -0.31
CA ARG A 171 3.34 22.18 0.62
C ARG A 171 3.99 23.52 0.30
N ALA A 172 4.22 23.82 -0.99
CA ALA A 172 4.74 25.10 -1.43
C ALA A 172 3.80 26.25 -1.07
N ARG A 173 2.49 26.10 -1.32
CA ARG A 173 1.47 27.10 -0.94
C ARG A 173 1.39 27.34 0.57
N ARG A 174 1.46 26.29 1.39
CA ARG A 174 1.48 26.43 2.86
C ARG A 174 2.73 27.16 3.36
N ARG A 175 3.90 26.94 2.75
CA ARG A 175 5.13 27.67 3.10
C ARG A 175 5.06 29.14 2.67
N ALA A 176 4.50 29.43 1.49
CA ALA A 176 4.31 30.79 1.02
C ALA A 176 3.30 31.58 1.88
N GLY A 177 2.23 30.94 2.37
CA GLY A 177 1.24 31.57 3.24
C GLY A 177 1.67 31.78 4.70
N VAL A 178 2.82 31.23 5.12
CA VAL A 178 3.40 31.45 6.47
C VAL A 178 4.41 32.60 6.47
N SER A 179 4.73 33.18 5.31
CA SER A 179 5.64 34.33 5.16
C SER A 179 4.93 35.69 5.36
N ILE A 180 4.06 35.82 6.36
CA ILE A 180 3.52 37.11 6.81
C ILE A 180 3.48 37.12 8.35
N THR A 181 4.61 37.48 8.96
CA THR A 181 4.82 38.32 10.15
C THR A 181 6.27 38.22 10.59
#